data_AF-A0A354BI45-F1
#
_entry.id   AF-A0A354BI45-F1
#
_cell.length_a   1.000
_cell.length_b   1.000
_cell.length_c   1.000
_cell.angle_alpha   90.00
_cell.angle_beta   90.00
_cell.angle_gamma   90.00
#
_symmetry.space_group_name_H-M   'P 1'
#
loop_
_entity.id
_entity.type
_entity.pdbx_description
1 polymer ?
#
loop_
_entity_poly.entity_id
_entity_poly.type
_entity_poly.pdbx_seq_one_letter_code
_entity_poly.pdbx_strand_id
1 'polypeptide(L)'
;MSAPESDSAVSAAPVESARRTLLVTLVLCLVCSVVVAGAAVLLRPIQETNQKADLIRNVIAVSGLLKEGLTEEQALKRIDAHMIELATGDEVKGIDPDTFNIVKAGKDPEISTELTRREDVAGIRREPRYLPVYRIVGTNGEFKKLILPVYGYGLWSTMYGFLALEEDLRTVQGLRFYQHAETPGLGGEIDNPKWRAQWTGKVL
;
A
#
# COMPACT_ATOMS: atom_id res chain seq x y z
N MET A 1 -74.94 -4.57 -34.51
CA MET A 1 -74.84 -5.07 -33.13
C MET A 1 -73.38 -4.95 -32.72
N SER A 2 -73.12 -4.01 -31.82
CA SER A 2 -71.80 -3.58 -31.37
C SER A 2 -71.11 -4.63 -30.50
N ALA A 3 -69.80 -4.74 -30.61
CA ALA A 3 -68.93 -5.20 -29.54
C ALA A 3 -67.79 -4.16 -29.41
N PRO A 4 -67.56 -3.56 -28.24
CA PRO A 4 -66.51 -2.55 -28.06
C PRO A 4 -65.15 -3.21 -27.83
N GLU A 5 -64.11 -2.58 -28.39
CA GLU A 5 -62.70 -2.84 -28.11
C GLU A 5 -62.41 -2.61 -26.62
N SER A 6 -61.70 -3.56 -26.02
CA SER A 6 -61.17 -3.44 -24.66
C SER A 6 -59.95 -2.50 -24.67
N ASP A 7 -60.16 -1.26 -24.25
CA ASP A 7 -59.09 -0.29 -24.00
C ASP A 7 -58.20 -0.80 -22.86
N SER A 8 -56.97 -1.19 -23.19
CA SER A 8 -55.92 -1.45 -22.22
C SER A 8 -55.53 -0.13 -21.54
N ALA A 9 -55.76 -0.03 -20.24
CA ALA A 9 -55.29 1.09 -19.44
C ALA A 9 -53.75 1.12 -19.43
N VAL A 10 -53.17 1.92 -20.33
CA VAL A 10 -51.76 2.33 -20.25
C VAL A 10 -51.63 3.24 -19.03
N SER A 11 -51.01 2.71 -17.97
CA SER A 11 -50.60 3.48 -16.80
C SER A 11 -49.72 4.66 -17.26
N ALA A 12 -50.19 5.89 -17.04
CA ALA A 12 -49.47 7.10 -17.39
C ALA A 12 -48.13 7.16 -16.64
N ALA A 13 -47.02 7.21 -17.37
CA ALA A 13 -45.70 7.45 -16.80
C ALA A 13 -45.70 8.80 -16.04
N PRO A 14 -45.10 8.88 -14.84
CA PRO A 14 -45.13 10.10 -14.05
C PRO A 14 -44.38 11.22 -14.77
N VAL A 15 -44.93 12.44 -14.72
CA VAL A 15 -44.33 13.63 -15.33
C VAL A 15 -43.03 13.99 -14.61
N GLU A 16 -41.91 13.52 -15.15
CA GLU A 16 -40.56 14.02 -14.86
C GLU A 16 -40.52 15.51 -15.25
N SER A 17 -40.38 16.38 -14.25
CA SER A 17 -40.21 17.82 -14.47
C SER A 17 -38.75 18.16 -14.22
N ALA A 18 -38.11 18.88 -15.16
CA ALA A 18 -36.70 19.28 -15.07
C ALA A 18 -36.32 19.90 -13.70
N ARG A 19 -37.25 20.61 -13.06
CA ARG A 19 -37.08 21.17 -11.71
C ARG A 19 -36.93 20.10 -10.63
N ARG A 20 -37.70 19.01 -10.70
CA ARG A 20 -37.62 17.88 -9.76
C ARG A 20 -36.31 17.12 -9.95
N THR A 21 -35.92 16.86 -11.19
CA THR A 21 -34.65 16.19 -11.53
C THR A 21 -33.45 17.01 -11.02
N LEU A 22 -33.46 18.34 -11.22
CA LEU A 22 -32.43 19.24 -10.69
C LEU A 22 -32.37 19.23 -9.16
N LEU A 23 -33.52 19.26 -8.48
CA LEU A 23 -33.58 19.23 -7.02
C LEU A 23 -33.11 17.89 -6.44
N VAL A 24 -33.53 16.77 -7.02
CA VAL A 24 -33.08 15.42 -6.61
C VAL A 24 -31.58 15.29 -6.79
N THR A 25 -31.04 15.73 -7.93
CA THR A 25 -29.59 15.67 -8.21
C THR A 25 -28.82 16.55 -7.24
N LEU A 26 -29.29 17.76 -6.95
CA LEU A 26 -28.66 18.67 -5.98
C LEU A 26 -28.61 18.04 -4.58
N VAL A 27 -29.73 17.51 -4.10
CA VAL A 27 -29.81 16.88 -2.77
C VAL A 27 -28.92 15.65 -2.72
N LEU A 28 -28.96 14.79 -3.75
CA LEU A 28 -28.11 13.60 -3.83
C LEU A 28 -26.63 13.96 -3.81
N CYS A 29 -26.21 14.95 -4.61
CA CYS A 29 -24.83 15.43 -4.64
C CYS A 29 -24.42 15.99 -3.28
N LEU A 30 -25.27 16.79 -2.65
CA LEU A 30 -25.00 17.37 -1.34
C LEU A 30 -24.82 16.26 -0.28
N VAL A 31 -25.76 15.32 -0.20
CA VAL A 31 -25.69 14.21 0.77
C VAL A 31 -24.46 13.35 0.52
N CYS A 32 -24.20 12.95 -0.73
CA CYS A 32 -23.02 12.14 -1.06
C CYS A 32 -21.72 12.88 -0.70
N SER A 33 -21.64 14.18 -1.00
CA SER A 33 -20.44 14.97 -0.69
C SER A 33 -20.17 15.07 0.81
N VAL A 34 -21.21 15.27 1.63
CA VAL A 34 -21.09 15.35 3.08
C VAL A 34 -20.67 14.00 3.67
N VAL A 35 -21.28 12.90 3.20
CA VAL A 35 -20.94 11.55 3.67
C VAL A 35 -19.49 11.20 3.32
N VAL A 36 -19.07 11.43 2.07
CA VAL A 36 -17.71 11.11 1.61
C VAL A 36 -16.67 12.00 2.30
N ALA A 37 -16.90 13.31 2.38
CA ALA A 37 -15.98 14.23 3.05
C ALA A 37 -15.90 13.95 4.56
N GLY A 38 -17.03 13.68 5.21
CA GLY A 38 -17.10 13.30 6.62
C GLY A 38 -16.30 12.03 6.89
N ALA A 39 -16.53 10.97 6.12
CA ALA A 39 -15.76 9.73 6.24
C ALA A 39 -14.25 9.98 6.03
N ALA A 40 -13.88 10.73 4.99
CA ALA A 40 -12.49 10.97 4.63
C ALA A 40 -11.71 11.81 5.65
N VAL A 41 -12.35 12.75 6.35
CA VAL A 41 -11.69 13.61 7.34
C VAL A 41 -11.67 12.95 8.71
N LEU A 42 -12.79 12.35 9.14
CA LEU A 42 -12.90 11.75 10.48
C LEU A 42 -12.07 10.47 10.61
N LEU A 43 -12.00 9.63 9.57
CA LEU A 43 -11.28 8.36 9.65
C LEU A 43 -9.79 8.49 9.33
N ARG A 44 -9.33 9.59 8.70
CA ARG A 44 -7.93 9.71 8.27
C ARG A 44 -6.90 9.50 9.38
N PRO A 45 -7.04 10.07 10.59
CA PRO A 45 -6.06 9.84 11.66
C PRO A 45 -5.98 8.37 12.09
N ILE A 46 -7.13 7.69 12.12
CA ILE A 46 -7.23 6.26 12.47
C ILE A 46 -6.59 5.41 11.36
N GLN A 47 -6.85 5.75 10.09
CA GLN A 47 -6.22 5.08 8.95
C GLN A 47 -4.70 5.23 8.98
N GLU A 48 -4.17 6.42 9.23
CA GLU A 48 -2.73 6.67 9.30
C GLU A 48 -2.07 5.88 10.44
N THR A 49 -2.72 5.82 11.61
CA THR A 49 -2.22 5.02 12.74
C THR A 49 -2.20 3.53 12.42
N ASN A 50 -3.27 3.03 11.81
CA ASN A 50 -3.37 1.63 11.42
C ASN A 50 -2.38 1.26 10.31
N GLN A 51 -2.12 2.16 9.35
CA GLN A 51 -1.13 1.95 8.30
C GLN A 51 0.29 1.83 8.87
N LYS A 52 0.66 2.67 9.85
CA LYS A 52 1.96 2.56 10.52
C LYS A 52 2.09 1.24 11.28
N ALA A 53 1.06 0.86 12.04
CA ALA A 53 1.06 -0.41 12.75
C ALA A 53 1.14 -1.61 11.80
N ASP A 54 0.43 -1.55 10.67
CA ASP A 54 0.48 -2.60 9.64
C ASP A 54 1.86 -2.68 8.98
N LEU A 55 2.50 -1.54 8.67
CA LEU A 55 3.85 -1.51 8.12
C LEU A 55 4.84 -2.25 9.04
N ILE A 56 4.86 -1.90 10.33
CA ILE A 56 5.72 -2.55 11.33
C ILE A 56 5.42 -4.05 11.43
N ARG A 57 4.14 -4.45 11.43
CA ARG A 57 3.76 -5.87 11.44
C ARG A 57 4.26 -6.61 10.21
N ASN A 58 4.25 -5.97 9.03
CA ASN A 58 4.77 -6.58 7.82
C ASN A 58 6.30 -6.72 7.86
N VAL A 59 7.03 -5.74 8.42
CA VAL A 59 8.48 -5.84 8.71
C VAL A 59 8.76 -7.00 9.66
N ILE A 60 8.00 -7.12 10.76
CA ILE A 60 8.10 -8.23 11.72
C ILE A 60 7.77 -9.58 11.06
N ALA A 61 6.77 -9.61 10.18
CA ALA A 61 6.35 -10.85 9.54
C ALA A 61 7.35 -11.35 8.51
N VAL A 62 7.95 -10.44 7.72
CA VAL A 62 8.94 -10.80 6.69
C VAL A 62 10.31 -11.12 7.29
N SER A 63 10.65 -10.54 8.45
CA SER A 63 11.89 -10.85 9.18
C SER A 63 11.92 -12.28 9.72
N GLY A 64 10.77 -12.90 9.95
CA GLY A 64 10.64 -14.23 10.54
C GLY A 64 10.74 -14.27 12.06
N LEU A 65 10.87 -13.13 12.75
CA LEU A 65 11.05 -13.05 14.21
C LEU A 65 9.93 -13.74 15.01
N LEU A 66 8.69 -13.70 14.51
CA LEU A 66 7.57 -14.39 15.18
C LEU A 66 7.69 -15.92 15.14
N LYS A 67 8.37 -16.47 14.12
CA LYS A 67 8.62 -17.92 14.02
C LYS A 67 9.67 -18.39 15.02
N GLU A 68 10.48 -17.48 15.52
CA GLU A 68 11.47 -17.71 16.58
C GLU A 68 10.82 -17.67 17.98
N GLY A 69 9.49 -17.47 18.06
CA GLY A 69 8.73 -17.48 19.31
C GLY A 69 8.68 -16.14 20.04
N LEU A 70 9.15 -15.05 19.42
CA LEU A 70 9.07 -13.71 20.00
C LEU A 70 7.65 -13.16 19.95
N THR A 71 7.28 -12.37 20.96
CA THR A 71 6.07 -11.52 20.89
C THR A 71 6.30 -10.32 19.95
N GLU A 72 5.22 -9.67 19.48
CA GLU A 72 5.35 -8.46 18.65
C GLU A 72 6.19 -7.37 19.33
N GLU A 73 6.05 -7.20 20.65
CA GLU A 73 6.82 -6.22 21.42
C GLU A 73 8.33 -6.57 21.48
N GLN A 74 8.65 -7.85 21.62
CA GLN A 74 10.04 -8.32 21.59
C GLN A 74 10.64 -8.18 20.20
N ALA A 75 9.88 -8.51 19.16
CA ALA A 75 10.30 -8.37 17.77
C ALA A 75 10.56 -6.91 17.40
N LEU A 76 9.72 -5.98 17.88
CA LEU A 76 9.91 -4.54 17.66
C LEU A 76 11.25 -4.05 18.20
N LYS A 77 11.69 -4.54 19.37
CA LYS A 77 13.01 -4.20 19.95
C LYS A 77 14.20 -4.72 19.15
N ARG A 78 13.97 -5.62 18.17
CA ARG A 78 15.00 -6.13 17.25
C ARG A 78 15.10 -5.34 15.95
N ILE A 79 14.19 -4.40 15.72
CA ILE A 79 14.16 -3.61 14.49
C ILE A 79 14.91 -2.30 14.76
N ASP A 80 15.97 -2.09 13.97
CA ASP A 80 16.75 -0.86 13.95
C ASP A 80 16.55 -0.19 12.58
N ALA A 81 15.85 0.95 12.58
CA ALA A 81 15.43 1.63 11.36
C ALA A 81 16.44 2.72 10.97
N HIS A 82 16.89 2.71 9.71
CA HIS A 82 17.86 3.65 9.19
C HIS A 82 17.29 4.35 7.95
N MET A 83 17.55 5.64 7.81
CA MET A 83 17.22 6.37 6.57
C MET A 83 18.42 6.36 5.63
N ILE A 84 18.23 5.91 4.39
CA ILE A 84 19.31 5.79 3.41
C ILE A 84 19.07 6.74 2.24
N GLU A 85 20.11 7.49 1.82
CA GLU A 85 20.10 8.19 0.53
C GLU A 85 20.42 7.20 -0.60
N LEU A 86 19.51 7.05 -1.55
CA LEU A 86 19.63 6.01 -2.59
C LEU A 86 20.79 6.24 -3.54
N ALA A 87 21.17 7.50 -3.78
CA ALA A 87 22.25 7.84 -4.70
C ALA A 87 23.63 7.42 -4.17
N THR A 88 23.84 7.43 -2.86
CA THR A 88 25.13 7.16 -2.21
C THR A 88 25.14 5.83 -1.47
N GLY A 89 23.99 5.38 -0.98
CA GLY A 89 23.87 4.26 -0.04
C GLY A 89 24.20 4.66 1.41
N ASP A 90 24.43 5.94 1.68
CA ASP A 90 24.81 6.43 3.01
C ASP A 90 23.59 6.62 3.91
N GLU A 91 23.79 6.40 5.20
CA GLU A 91 22.80 6.72 6.22
C GLU A 91 22.71 8.24 6.45
N VAL A 92 21.48 8.76 6.43
CA VAL A 92 21.18 10.18 6.60
C VAL A 92 20.55 10.42 7.97
N LYS A 93 21.09 11.39 8.71
CA LYS A 93 20.53 11.84 9.98
C LYS A 93 19.57 13.03 9.76
N GLY A 94 18.53 13.11 10.58
CA GLY A 94 17.58 14.24 10.56
C GLY A 94 16.28 13.97 9.80
N ILE A 95 16.14 12.82 9.16
CA ILE A 95 14.88 12.31 8.62
C ILE A 95 14.51 11.08 9.42
N ASP A 96 13.35 11.09 10.05
CA ASP A 96 12.88 9.99 10.88
C ASP A 96 12.29 8.85 10.01
N PRO A 97 12.88 7.64 10.02
CA PRO A 97 12.38 6.48 9.27
C PRO A 97 10.96 6.07 9.63
N ASP A 98 10.54 6.25 10.89
CA ASP A 98 9.25 5.76 11.38
C ASP A 98 8.07 6.63 10.92
N THR A 99 8.37 7.89 10.55
CA THR A 99 7.38 8.84 10.04
C THR A 99 7.47 9.07 8.54
N PHE A 100 8.49 8.50 7.88
CA PHE A 100 8.70 8.68 6.46
C PHE A 100 7.63 7.98 5.61
N ASN A 101 7.01 8.73 4.69
CA ASN A 101 5.98 8.21 3.80
C ASN A 101 6.51 8.08 2.37
N ILE A 102 6.87 6.86 2.00
CA ILE A 102 7.42 6.52 0.68
C ILE A 102 6.48 6.94 -0.47
N VAL A 103 5.17 6.76 -0.30
CA VAL A 103 4.16 7.09 -1.32
C VAL A 103 4.11 8.60 -1.59
N LYS A 104 4.22 9.42 -0.54
CA LYS A 104 4.28 10.88 -0.68
C LYS A 104 5.63 11.31 -1.27
N ALA A 105 6.72 10.73 -0.78
CA ALA A 105 8.07 11.05 -1.25
C ALA A 105 8.24 10.77 -2.75
N GLY A 106 7.72 9.66 -3.26
CA GLY A 106 7.79 9.32 -4.69
C GLY A 106 6.96 10.23 -5.60
N LYS A 107 6.15 11.14 -5.05
CA LYS A 107 5.36 12.11 -5.83
C LYS A 107 5.87 13.54 -5.70
N ASP A 108 6.76 13.80 -4.75
CA ASP A 108 7.25 15.12 -4.41
C ASP A 108 8.51 15.46 -5.21
N PRO A 109 8.49 16.45 -6.12
CA PRO A 109 9.64 16.80 -6.95
C PRO A 109 10.88 17.25 -6.18
N GLU A 110 10.74 17.75 -4.95
CA GLU A 110 11.86 18.25 -4.14
C GLU A 110 12.70 17.12 -3.53
N ILE A 111 12.07 15.97 -3.27
CA ILE A 111 12.68 14.81 -2.59
C ILE A 111 12.62 13.52 -3.42
N SER A 112 12.43 13.64 -4.73
CA SER A 112 12.49 12.53 -5.68
C SER A 112 13.10 12.93 -7.02
N THR A 113 13.66 11.96 -7.73
CA THR A 113 14.23 12.12 -9.06
C THR A 113 13.27 11.54 -10.10
N GLU A 114 13.08 12.24 -11.22
CA GLU A 114 12.31 11.69 -12.35
C GLU A 114 13.13 10.64 -13.09
N LEU A 115 12.51 9.50 -13.40
CA LEU A 115 13.15 8.41 -14.10
C LEU A 115 12.87 8.52 -15.60
N THR A 116 13.89 8.32 -16.42
CA THR A 116 13.68 8.11 -17.85
C THR A 116 12.98 6.76 -18.08
N ARG A 117 12.38 6.59 -19.26
CA ARG A 117 11.73 5.32 -19.64
C ARG A 117 12.66 4.10 -19.56
N ARG A 118 13.98 4.29 -19.71
CA ARG A 118 14.96 3.20 -19.62
C ARG A 118 15.29 2.83 -18.18
N GLU A 119 15.25 3.80 -17.27
CA GLU A 119 15.49 3.59 -15.84
C GLU A 119 14.23 3.10 -15.12
N ASP A 120 13.04 3.50 -15.60
CA ASP A 120 11.74 3.17 -15.00
C ASP A 120 11.27 1.75 -15.33
N VAL A 121 12.08 0.75 -14.97
CA VAL A 121 11.75 -0.68 -15.15
C VAL A 121 10.52 -1.08 -14.32
N ALA A 122 10.31 -0.43 -13.17
CA ALA A 122 9.23 -0.72 -12.24
C ALA A 122 7.96 0.13 -12.48
N GLY A 123 7.95 1.04 -13.45
CA GLY A 123 6.78 1.89 -13.76
C GLY A 123 6.39 2.86 -12.65
N ILE A 124 7.35 3.27 -11.81
CA ILE A 124 7.16 4.18 -10.67
C ILE A 124 7.29 5.65 -11.05
N ARG A 125 7.83 5.95 -12.25
CA ARG A 125 8.04 7.29 -12.84
C ARG A 125 9.04 8.17 -12.10
N ARG A 126 9.03 8.17 -10.78
CA ARG A 126 9.95 8.91 -9.92
C ARG A 126 10.46 8.03 -8.80
N GLU A 127 11.72 8.21 -8.46
CA GLU A 127 12.38 7.52 -7.36
C GLU A 127 12.62 8.50 -6.21
N PRO A 128 12.11 8.25 -4.99
CA PRO A 128 12.45 9.00 -3.79
C PRO A 128 13.95 9.03 -3.57
N ARG A 129 14.49 10.17 -3.13
CA ARG A 129 15.92 10.28 -2.79
C ARG A 129 16.31 9.46 -1.56
N TYR A 130 15.35 9.23 -0.67
CA TYR A 130 15.56 8.55 0.60
C TYR A 130 14.58 7.40 0.78
N LEU A 131 15.03 6.29 1.39
CA LEU A 131 14.16 5.21 1.82
C LEU A 131 14.54 4.71 3.22
N PRO A 132 13.55 4.36 4.06
CA PRO A 132 13.80 3.68 5.32
C PRO A 132 14.18 2.22 5.04
N VAL A 133 15.26 1.75 5.64
CA VAL A 133 15.63 0.33 5.67
C VAL A 133 15.61 -0.16 7.11
N TYR A 134 15.28 -1.43 7.31
CA TYR A 134 15.17 -1.99 8.65
C TYR A 134 16.21 -3.09 8.83
N ARG A 135 17.13 -2.85 9.75
CA ARG A 135 18.11 -3.83 10.19
C ARG A 135 17.50 -4.64 11.32
N ILE A 136 17.57 -5.96 11.21
CA ILE A 136 17.23 -6.86 12.30
C ILE A 136 18.51 -7.19 13.06
N VAL A 137 18.48 -6.98 14.37
CA VAL A 137 19.58 -7.29 15.28
C VAL A 137 19.27 -8.51 16.13
N GLY A 138 20.29 -9.32 16.43
CA GLY A 138 20.19 -10.46 17.32
C GLY A 138 20.22 -10.08 18.80
N THR A 139 20.31 -11.08 19.68
CA THR A 139 20.34 -10.87 21.15
C THR A 139 21.52 -10.04 21.61
N ASN A 140 22.65 -10.13 20.91
CA ASN A 140 23.91 -9.51 21.30
C ASN A 140 24.21 -8.26 20.45
N GLY A 141 23.23 -7.77 19.67
CA GLY A 141 23.37 -6.62 18.78
C GLY A 141 24.00 -6.94 17.42
N GLU A 142 24.26 -8.21 17.12
CA GLU A 142 24.80 -8.64 15.84
C GLU A 142 23.79 -8.43 14.71
N PHE A 143 24.28 -8.09 13.51
CA PHE A 143 23.44 -8.03 12.32
C PHE A 143 22.87 -9.41 11.98
N LYS A 144 21.57 -9.48 11.71
CA LYS A 144 20.90 -10.70 11.27
C LYS A 144 20.30 -10.60 9.88
N LYS A 145 19.53 -9.56 9.62
CA LYS A 145 18.77 -9.43 8.37
C LYS A 145 18.65 -7.97 7.98
N LEU A 146 18.59 -7.71 6.68
CA LEU A 146 18.26 -6.40 6.13
C LEU A 146 16.91 -6.48 5.43
N ILE A 147 16.02 -5.56 5.78
CA ILE A 147 14.68 -5.47 5.18
C ILE A 147 14.62 -4.20 4.36
N LEU A 148 14.40 -4.38 3.06
CA LEU A 148 14.36 -3.32 2.07
C LEU A 148 12.92 -3.08 1.64
N PRO A 149 12.41 -1.84 1.65
CA PRO A 149 11.18 -1.52 0.96
C PRO A 149 11.40 -1.67 -0.54
N VAL A 150 10.48 -2.39 -1.20
CA VAL A 150 10.47 -2.57 -2.65
C VAL A 150 9.08 -2.27 -3.17
N TYR A 151 8.98 -1.63 -4.33
CA TYR A 151 7.69 -1.33 -4.92
C TYR A 151 7.78 -1.18 -6.44
N GLY A 152 6.66 -1.41 -7.10
CA GLY A 152 6.54 -1.34 -8.56
C GLY A 152 5.10 -1.37 -9.01
N TYR A 153 4.83 -0.85 -10.20
CA TYR A 153 3.50 -0.81 -10.79
C TYR A 153 3.10 -2.18 -11.34
N GLY A 154 2.00 -2.72 -10.82
CA GLY A 154 1.33 -3.92 -11.32
C GLY A 154 0.40 -3.59 -12.49
N LEU A 155 -0.71 -4.32 -12.63
CA LEU A 155 -1.69 -4.03 -13.67
C LEU A 155 -2.63 -2.90 -13.24
N TRP A 156 -3.04 -2.89 -11.96
CA TRP A 156 -4.05 -1.97 -11.47
C TRP A 156 -3.49 -0.93 -10.50
N SER A 157 -2.39 -1.24 -9.82
CA SER A 157 -1.88 -0.45 -8.72
C SER A 157 -0.37 -0.58 -8.54
N THR A 158 0.23 0.38 -7.83
CA THR A 158 1.58 0.20 -7.28
C THR A 158 1.51 -0.78 -6.12
N MET A 159 2.31 -1.84 -6.20
CA MET A 159 2.47 -2.84 -5.17
C MET A 159 3.65 -2.43 -4.29
N TYR A 160 3.43 -2.25 -3.00
CA TYR A 160 4.49 -1.97 -2.02
C TYR A 160 4.71 -3.17 -1.13
N GLY A 161 5.97 -3.50 -0.90
CA GLY A 161 6.38 -4.66 -0.14
C GLY A 161 7.73 -4.49 0.53
N PHE A 162 8.11 -5.55 1.23
CA PHE A 162 9.39 -5.69 1.89
C PHE A 162 10.09 -6.95 1.41
N LEU A 163 11.36 -6.79 1.04
CA LEU A 163 12.29 -7.86 0.76
C LEU A 163 13.23 -8.02 1.96
N ALA A 164 13.20 -9.17 2.61
CA ALA A 164 14.14 -9.50 3.68
C ALA A 164 15.30 -10.31 3.11
N LEU A 165 16.52 -9.85 3.39
CA LEU A 165 17.77 -10.50 3.06
C LEU A 165 18.44 -11.03 4.32
N GLU A 166 19.11 -12.17 4.19
CA GLU A 166 19.93 -12.76 5.25
C GLU A 166 21.21 -11.94 5.50
N GLU A 167 22.03 -12.41 6.46
CA GLU A 167 23.31 -11.78 6.85
C GLU A 167 24.27 -11.57 5.66
N ASP A 168 24.17 -12.39 4.62
CA ASP A 168 25.00 -12.32 3.42
C ASP A 168 24.58 -11.22 2.44
N LEU A 169 23.45 -10.53 2.70
CA LEU A 169 22.85 -9.49 1.85
C LEU A 169 22.55 -9.95 0.41
N ARG A 170 22.41 -11.26 0.19
CA ARG A 170 22.18 -11.86 -1.14
C ARG A 170 21.06 -12.88 -1.13
N THR A 171 20.98 -13.67 -0.07
CA THR A 171 19.97 -14.70 0.10
C THR A 171 18.67 -14.09 0.62
N VAL A 172 17.58 -14.35 -0.07
CA VAL A 172 16.25 -13.88 0.29
C VAL A 172 15.69 -14.72 1.42
N GLN A 173 15.44 -14.11 2.57
CA GLN A 173 14.68 -14.72 3.66
C GLN A 173 13.18 -14.78 3.30
N GLY A 174 12.66 -13.71 2.68
CA GLY A 174 11.28 -13.65 2.24
C GLY A 174 10.92 -12.35 1.52
N LEU A 175 9.81 -12.38 0.80
CA LEU A 175 9.19 -11.23 0.15
C LEU A 175 7.72 -11.14 0.58
N ARG A 176 7.26 -9.94 0.90
CA ARG A 176 5.87 -9.69 1.27
C ARG A 176 5.40 -8.34 0.78
N PHE A 177 4.31 -8.31 0.01
CA PHE A 177 3.58 -7.09 -0.27
C PHE A 177 2.62 -6.76 0.89
N TYR A 178 2.52 -5.49 1.23
CA TYR A 178 1.64 -4.98 2.30
C TYR A 178 0.58 -4.01 1.78
N GLN A 179 0.75 -3.50 0.55
CA GLN A 179 -0.21 -2.61 -0.07
C GLN A 179 -0.25 -2.86 -1.58
N HIS A 180 -1.43 -3.23 -2.07
CA HIS A 180 -1.77 -3.27 -3.50
C HIS A 180 -3.30 -3.27 -3.66
N ALA A 181 -3.78 -3.08 -4.89
CA ALA A 181 -5.19 -3.17 -5.27
C ALA A 181 -5.40 -4.08 -6.49
N GLU A 182 -4.50 -5.04 -6.71
CA GLU A 182 -4.66 -6.06 -7.74
C GLU A 182 -5.90 -6.96 -7.49
N THR A 183 -6.41 -7.58 -8.55
CA THR A 183 -7.61 -8.41 -8.49
C THR A 183 -7.37 -9.68 -7.64
N PRO A 184 -8.18 -9.95 -6.59
CA PRO A 184 -8.10 -11.18 -5.82
C PRO A 184 -8.25 -12.43 -6.70
N GLY A 185 -7.43 -13.46 -6.45
CA GLY A 185 -7.39 -14.69 -7.26
C GLY A 185 -6.64 -14.59 -8.59
N LEU A 186 -6.13 -13.41 -8.95
CA LEU A 186 -5.27 -13.18 -10.12
C LEU A 186 -3.96 -12.51 -9.67
N GLY A 187 -3.81 -11.20 -9.88
CA GLY A 187 -2.64 -10.44 -9.44
C GLY A 187 -2.52 -10.39 -7.91
N GLY A 188 -3.63 -10.50 -7.18
CA GLY A 188 -3.63 -10.58 -5.72
C GLY A 188 -3.00 -11.86 -5.16
N GLU A 189 -2.67 -12.86 -6.00
CA GLU A 189 -1.98 -14.08 -5.56
C GLU A 189 -0.56 -13.83 -5.02
N ILE A 190 -0.03 -12.61 -5.16
CA ILE A 190 1.21 -12.20 -4.47
C ILE A 190 1.11 -12.27 -2.93
N ASP A 191 -0.11 -12.27 -2.37
CA ASP A 191 -0.36 -12.49 -0.95
C ASP A 191 -0.41 -13.98 -0.55
N ASN A 192 -0.53 -14.88 -1.54
CA ASN A 192 -0.69 -16.30 -1.29
C ASN A 192 0.52 -16.86 -0.51
N PRO A 193 0.32 -17.48 0.66
CA PRO A 193 1.42 -18.06 1.44
C PRO A 193 2.28 -19.05 0.66
N LYS A 194 1.69 -19.83 -0.26
CA LYS A 194 2.42 -20.78 -1.11
C LYS A 194 3.31 -20.06 -2.13
N TRP A 195 2.87 -18.92 -2.65
CA TRP A 195 3.67 -18.11 -3.56
C TRP A 195 4.82 -17.43 -2.81
N ARG A 196 4.54 -16.81 -1.66
CA ARG A 196 5.56 -16.16 -0.83
C ARG A 196 6.65 -17.13 -0.35
N ALA A 197 6.28 -18.37 -0.04
CA ALA A 197 7.24 -19.40 0.38
C ALA A 197 8.27 -19.76 -0.71
N GLN A 198 8.02 -19.47 -1.98
CA GLN A 198 8.97 -19.73 -3.07
C GLN A 198 10.16 -18.76 -3.08
N TRP A 199 10.06 -17.64 -2.38
CA TRP A 199 11.11 -16.62 -2.32
C TRP A 199 12.22 -16.96 -1.33
N THR A 200 11.91 -17.71 -0.27
CA THR A 200 12.91 -18.09 0.72
C THR A 200 14.01 -18.94 0.08
N GLY A 201 15.28 -18.55 0.29
CA GLY A 201 16.47 -19.20 -0.25
C GLY A 201 16.81 -18.83 -1.70
N LYS A 202 16.07 -17.92 -2.35
CA LYS A 202 16.49 -17.36 -3.63
C LYS A 202 17.71 -16.45 -3.43
N VAL A 203 18.56 -16.34 -4.45
CA VAL A 203 19.74 -15.48 -4.44
C VAL A 203 19.55 -14.39 -5.49
N LEU A 204 19.85 -13.15 -5.10
CA LEU A 204 19.84 -11.98 -6.00
C LEU A 204 21.09 -11.91 -6.90
#